data_AF-A0AAV5RDS2-F1
#
_entry.id   AF-A0AAV5RDS2-F1
#
_cell.length_a   1.000
_cell.length_b   1.000
_cell.length_c   1.000
_cell.angle_alpha   90.00
_cell.angle_beta   90.00
_cell.angle_gamma   90.00
#
_symmetry.space_group_name_H-M   'P 1'
#
loop_
_entity.id
_entity.type
_entity.pdbx_description
1 polymer ?
#
loop_
_entity_poly.entity_id
_entity_poly.type
_entity_poly.pdbx_seq_one_letter_code
_entity_poly.pdbx_strand_id
1 'polypeptide(L)'
;MERSLGTGRIRKKIRDLERLLKVEGLPATKKQETERAIHSYKNDLEKAKESRTISKVSQKYKMVKFFESRKALRALKKPGAGDEQLRNFYYIQTYPPHLKYRALYASESYSVETHPYLKDVEAKMASGELATGEEAIKKLIRSSKKKLDN
;
A
#
# COMPACT_ATOMS: atom_id res chain seq x y z
N MET A 1 -5.72 -18.11 15.74
CA MET A 1 -5.95 -16.80 15.08
C MET A 1 -7.30 -16.28 15.52
N GLU A 2 -7.33 -15.22 16.33
CA GLU A 2 -8.57 -14.56 16.71
C GLU A 2 -9.18 -13.88 15.46
N ARG A 3 -10.41 -14.24 15.08
CA ARG A 3 -11.07 -13.67 13.90
C ARG A 3 -11.34 -12.18 14.18
N SER A 4 -10.73 -11.29 13.41
CA SER A 4 -11.00 -9.86 13.53
C SER A 4 -12.50 -9.60 13.38
N LEU A 5 -13.11 -8.93 14.34
CA LEU A 5 -14.53 -8.61 14.33
C LEU A 5 -14.85 -7.74 13.11
N GLY A 6 -15.90 -8.08 12.35
CA GLY A 6 -16.34 -7.24 11.23
C GLY A 6 -16.71 -5.82 11.69
N THR A 7 -16.48 -4.80 10.84
CA THR A 7 -16.65 -3.38 11.23
C THR A 7 -18.03 -3.04 11.81
N GLY A 8 -19.08 -3.73 11.38
CA GLY A 8 -20.43 -3.57 11.95
C GLY A 8 -20.52 -4.03 13.41
N ARG A 9 -19.84 -5.13 13.76
CA ARG A 9 -19.74 -5.63 15.15
C ARG A 9 -18.93 -4.67 16.02
N ILE A 10 -17.83 -4.12 15.50
CA ILE A 10 -17.04 -3.10 16.21
C ILE A 10 -17.89 -1.86 16.51
N ARG A 11 -18.60 -1.32 15.50
CA ARG A 11 -19.52 -0.18 15.70
C ARG A 11 -20.66 -0.50 16.67
N LYS A 12 -21.15 -1.75 16.71
CA LYS A 12 -22.15 -2.18 17.68
C LYS A 12 -21.56 -2.14 19.10
N LYS A 13 -20.39 -2.76 19.32
CA LYS A 13 -19.71 -2.76 20.62
C LYS A 13 -19.42 -1.35 21.15
N ILE A 14 -18.94 -0.44 20.29
CA ILE A 14 -18.73 0.97 20.67
C ILE A 14 -20.03 1.59 21.17
N ARG A 15 -21.14 1.46 20.41
CA ARG A 15 -22.45 2.01 20.80
C ARG A 15 -22.98 1.40 22.09
N ASP A 16 -22.82 0.09 22.27
CA ASP A 16 -23.29 -0.61 23.48
C ASP A 16 -22.51 -0.16 24.72
N LEU A 17 -21.19 0.01 24.61
CA LEU A 17 -20.34 0.52 25.69
C LEU A 17 -20.58 2.02 25.97
N GLU A 18 -20.78 2.84 24.94
CA GLU A 18 -21.16 4.25 25.09
C GLU A 18 -22.53 4.41 25.75
N ARG A 19 -23.46 3.48 25.52
CA ARG A 19 -24.75 3.43 26.25
C ARG A 19 -24.54 3.01 27.70
N LEU A 20 -23.66 2.04 27.97
CA LEU A 20 -23.35 1.61 29.34
C LEU A 20 -22.77 2.76 30.19
N LEU A 21 -21.91 3.60 29.61
CA LEU A 21 -21.35 4.78 30.32
C LEU A 21 -22.40 5.83 30.70
N LYS A 22 -23.55 5.86 30.01
CA LYS A 22 -24.65 6.79 30.32
C LYS A 22 -25.54 6.31 31.46
N VAL A 23 -25.36 5.08 31.92
CA VAL A 23 -26.15 4.52 33.04
C VAL A 23 -25.65 5.12 34.36
N GLU A 24 -26.59 5.67 35.13
CA GLU A 24 -26.32 6.20 36.47
C GLU A 24 -25.94 5.06 37.45
N GLY A 25 -25.08 5.36 38.43
CA GLY A 25 -24.67 4.37 39.43
C GLY A 25 -23.61 3.35 38.97
N LEU A 26 -23.00 3.51 37.79
CA LEU A 26 -21.92 2.62 37.35
C LEU A 26 -20.66 2.79 38.24
N PRO A 27 -20.07 1.70 38.79
CA PRO A 27 -18.85 1.78 39.59
C PRO A 27 -17.69 2.43 38.84
N ALA A 28 -16.85 3.19 39.55
CA ALA A 28 -15.72 3.91 38.96
C ALA A 28 -14.74 3.00 38.18
N THR A 29 -14.43 1.81 38.71
CA THR A 29 -13.58 0.83 38.03
C THR A 29 -14.17 0.39 36.70
N LYS A 30 -15.48 0.07 36.68
CA LYS A 30 -16.19 -0.33 35.45
C LYS A 30 -16.28 0.80 34.44
N LYS A 31 -16.41 2.06 34.88
CA LYS A 31 -16.35 3.23 33.99
C LYS A 31 -15.00 3.29 33.26
N GLN A 32 -13.89 3.22 33.99
CA GLN A 32 -12.55 3.25 33.41
C GLN A 32 -12.29 2.09 32.44
N GLU A 33 -12.70 0.87 32.79
CA GLU A 33 -12.58 -0.30 31.91
C GLU A 33 -13.39 -0.12 30.62
N THR A 34 -14.61 0.41 30.74
CA THR A 34 -15.50 0.67 29.59
C THR A 34 -14.91 1.74 28.66
N GLU A 35 -14.35 2.81 29.22
CA GLU A 35 -13.66 3.86 28.45
C GLU A 35 -12.44 3.32 27.69
N ARG A 36 -11.60 2.52 28.37
CA ARG A 36 -10.45 1.85 27.74
C ARG A 36 -10.89 0.92 26.61
N ALA A 37 -11.96 0.16 26.82
CA ALA A 37 -12.53 -0.72 25.80
C ALA A 37 -13.05 0.07 24.59
N ILE A 38 -13.75 1.19 24.81
CA ILE A 38 -14.20 2.09 23.73
C ILE A 38 -13.01 2.62 22.94
N HIS A 39 -11.97 3.09 23.63
CA HIS A 39 -10.76 3.60 22.98
C HIS A 39 -10.11 2.52 22.09
N SER A 40 -9.95 1.31 22.62
CA SER A 40 -9.44 0.17 21.86
C SER A 40 -10.29 -0.13 20.61
N TYR A 41 -11.62 -0.23 20.76
CA TYR A 41 -12.51 -0.49 19.63
C TYR A 41 -12.53 0.64 18.59
N LYS A 42 -12.34 1.90 19.01
CA LYS A 42 -12.20 3.04 18.09
C LYS A 42 -10.93 2.91 17.25
N ASN A 43 -9.80 2.56 17.85
CA ASN A 43 -8.55 2.32 17.15
C ASN A 43 -8.68 1.15 16.15
N ASP A 44 -9.34 0.06 16.54
CA ASP A 44 -9.60 -1.07 15.64
C ASP A 44 -10.50 -0.67 14.45
N LEU A 45 -11.49 0.18 14.70
CA LEU A 45 -12.38 0.68 13.65
C LEU A 45 -11.62 1.55 12.64
N GLU A 46 -10.69 2.38 13.09
CA GLU A 46 -9.84 3.20 12.22
C GLU A 46 -8.92 2.34 11.36
N LYS A 47 -8.20 1.39 11.96
CA LYS A 47 -7.38 0.41 11.22
C LYS A 47 -8.19 -0.34 10.16
N ALA A 48 -9.41 -0.76 10.50
CA ALA A 48 -10.28 -1.45 9.57
C ALA A 48 -10.77 -0.54 8.43
N LYS A 49 -11.01 0.75 8.69
CA LYS A 49 -11.35 1.74 7.65
C LYS A 49 -10.16 1.97 6.72
N GLU A 50 -8.95 2.15 7.26
CA GLU A 50 -7.72 2.32 6.50
C GLU A 50 -7.41 1.10 5.62
N SER A 51 -7.48 -0.10 6.18
CA SER A 51 -7.31 -1.34 5.42
C SER A 51 -8.31 -1.44 4.27
N ARG A 52 -9.57 -0.99 4.49
CA ARG A 52 -10.60 -0.95 3.45
C ARG A 52 -10.29 0.10 2.38
N THR A 53 -9.81 1.28 2.73
CA THR A 53 -9.45 2.32 1.74
C THR A 53 -8.24 1.88 0.91
N ILE A 54 -7.20 1.33 1.55
CA ILE A 54 -6.04 0.72 0.89
C ILE A 54 -6.48 -0.37 -0.08
N SER A 55 -7.35 -1.27 0.35
CA SER A 55 -7.86 -2.36 -0.50
C SER A 55 -8.60 -1.82 -1.72
N LYS A 56 -9.45 -0.79 -1.54
CA LYS A 56 -10.18 -0.15 -2.65
C LYS A 56 -9.24 0.51 -3.65
N VAL A 57 -8.26 1.28 -3.17
CA VAL A 57 -7.27 1.97 -4.01
C VAL A 57 -6.42 0.95 -4.76
N SER A 58 -5.95 -0.08 -4.06
CA SER A 58 -5.19 -1.19 -4.63
C SER A 58 -5.97 -1.88 -5.75
N GLN A 59 -7.25 -2.24 -5.53
CA GLN A 59 -8.07 -2.85 -6.59
C GLN A 59 -8.32 -1.90 -7.77
N LYS A 60 -8.58 -0.61 -7.51
CA LYS A 60 -8.81 0.40 -8.54
C LYS A 60 -7.62 0.52 -9.49
N TYR A 61 -6.39 0.52 -8.97
CA TYR A 61 -5.17 0.70 -9.77
C TYR A 61 -4.44 -0.61 -10.10
N LYS A 62 -4.94 -1.76 -9.63
CA LYS A 62 -4.32 -3.08 -9.84
C LYS A 62 -3.99 -3.32 -11.32
N MET A 63 -4.97 -3.08 -12.20
CA MET A 63 -4.80 -3.33 -13.63
C MET A 63 -3.89 -2.30 -14.29
N VAL A 64 -4.02 -1.02 -13.94
CA VAL A 64 -3.13 0.03 -14.43
C VAL A 64 -1.67 -0.29 -14.08
N LYS A 65 -1.40 -0.56 -12.79
CA LYS A 65 -0.07 -0.96 -12.31
C LYS A 65 0.42 -2.24 -13.01
N PHE A 66 -0.45 -3.22 -13.23
CA PHE A 66 -0.09 -4.44 -13.96
C PHE A 66 0.39 -4.16 -15.39
N PHE A 67 -0.37 -3.38 -16.17
CA PHE A 67 0.04 -3.02 -17.53
C PHE A 67 1.32 -2.19 -17.56
N GLU A 68 1.46 -1.26 -16.62
CA GLU A 68 2.68 -0.47 -16.49
C GLU A 68 3.89 -1.33 -16.09
N SER A 69 3.74 -2.24 -15.14
CA SER A 69 4.81 -3.18 -14.76
C SER A 69 5.25 -4.01 -15.97
N ARG A 70 4.31 -4.46 -16.82
CA ARG A 70 4.64 -5.18 -18.06
C ARG A 70 5.35 -4.28 -19.07
N LYS A 71 4.99 -3.00 -19.16
CA LYS A 71 5.64 -2.03 -20.06
C LYS A 71 7.07 -1.70 -19.56
N ALA A 72 7.24 -1.43 -18.27
CA ALA A 72 8.53 -1.20 -17.64
C ALA A 72 9.45 -2.43 -17.76
N LEU A 73 8.91 -3.64 -17.55
CA LEU A 73 9.66 -4.87 -17.73
C LEU A 73 10.11 -5.08 -19.18
N ARG A 74 9.29 -4.71 -20.17
CA ARG A 74 9.71 -4.72 -21.59
C ARG A 74 10.81 -3.71 -21.85
N ALA A 75 10.74 -2.52 -21.26
CA ALA A 75 11.80 -1.51 -21.36
C ALA A 75 13.12 -2.04 -20.77
N LEU A 76 13.08 -2.72 -19.61
CA LEU A 76 14.24 -3.35 -18.99
C LEU A 76 14.86 -4.48 -19.82
N LYS A 77 14.08 -5.15 -20.66
CA LYS A 77 14.57 -6.23 -21.54
C LYS A 77 15.25 -5.69 -22.81
N LYS A 78 15.11 -4.41 -23.14
CA LYS A 78 15.75 -3.82 -24.31
C LYS A 78 17.26 -3.70 -24.08
N PRO A 79 18.08 -3.87 -25.13
CA PRO A 79 19.51 -3.59 -25.03
C PRO A 79 19.72 -2.11 -24.65
N GLY A 80 20.67 -1.84 -23.75
CA GLY A 80 20.93 -0.49 -23.25
C GLY A 80 19.99 -0.01 -22.14
N ALA A 81 19.17 -0.89 -21.55
CA ALA A 81 18.43 -0.55 -20.34
C ALA A 81 19.40 -0.28 -19.17
N GLY A 82 19.20 0.84 -18.48
CA GLY A 82 20.01 1.27 -17.35
C GLY A 82 19.16 1.58 -16.11
N ASP A 83 19.75 2.37 -15.21
CA ASP A 83 19.15 2.68 -13.92
C ASP A 83 17.85 3.49 -14.03
N GLU A 84 17.65 4.24 -15.13
CA GLU A 84 16.41 4.98 -15.35
C GLU A 84 15.20 4.06 -15.55
N GLN A 85 15.33 3.03 -16.38
CA GLN A 85 14.27 2.05 -16.61
C GLN A 85 14.03 1.21 -15.35
N LEU A 86 15.08 0.97 -14.56
CA LEU A 86 15.02 0.29 -13.29
C LEU A 86 14.28 1.11 -12.22
N ARG A 87 14.57 2.41 -12.13
CA ARG A 87 13.84 3.39 -11.31
C ARG A 87 12.35 3.39 -11.64
N ASN A 88 12.01 3.46 -12.94
CA ASN A 88 10.63 3.45 -13.39
C ASN A 88 9.91 2.15 -13.01
N PHE A 89 10.61 1.01 -13.09
CA PHE A 89 10.08 -0.27 -12.63
C PHE A 89 9.83 -0.28 -11.11
N TYR A 90 10.78 0.21 -10.32
CA TYR A 90 10.65 0.29 -8.86
C TYR A 90 9.54 1.23 -8.43
N TYR A 91 9.39 2.39 -9.07
CA TYR A 91 8.27 3.30 -8.83
C TYR A 91 6.94 2.55 -8.88
N ILE A 92 6.70 1.73 -9.90
CA ILE A 92 5.44 1.00 -10.05
C ILE A 92 5.29 -0.03 -8.92
N GLN A 93 6.37 -0.76 -8.59
CA GLN A 93 6.32 -1.85 -7.62
C GLN A 93 6.15 -1.35 -6.19
N THR A 94 6.89 -0.31 -5.78
CA THR A 94 6.91 0.19 -4.40
C THR A 94 5.84 1.26 -4.14
N TYR A 95 5.13 1.74 -5.17
CA TYR A 95 4.15 2.82 -5.02
C TYR A 95 3.18 2.59 -3.85
N PRO A 96 3.01 3.56 -2.93
CA PRO A 96 2.20 3.39 -1.73
C PRO A 96 0.74 3.05 -2.07
N PRO A 97 0.16 2.01 -1.46
CA PRO A 97 -1.14 1.49 -1.87
C PRO A 97 -2.34 2.32 -1.39
N HIS A 98 -2.12 3.28 -0.48
CA HIS A 98 -3.13 4.23 -0.02
C HIS A 98 -3.19 5.50 -0.90
N LEU A 99 -2.19 5.75 -1.74
CA LEU A 99 -2.11 6.94 -2.59
C LEU A 99 -2.71 6.68 -3.98
N LYS A 100 -3.16 7.76 -4.61
CA LYS A 100 -3.66 7.74 -5.98
C LYS A 100 -2.51 7.48 -6.95
N TYR A 101 -2.47 6.31 -7.55
CA TYR A 101 -1.45 5.97 -8.54
C TYR A 101 -1.45 6.95 -9.73
N ARG A 102 -0.27 7.49 -10.07
CA ARG A 102 -0.04 8.26 -11.30
C ARG A 102 0.77 7.41 -12.27
N ALA A 103 0.16 7.13 -13.41
CA ALA A 103 0.74 6.31 -14.46
C ALA A 103 1.95 7.00 -15.11
N LEU A 104 3.06 6.28 -15.27
CA LEU A 104 4.27 6.78 -15.94
C LEU A 104 4.17 6.72 -17.46
N TYR A 105 3.36 5.80 -17.99
CA TYR A 105 3.29 5.48 -19.40
C TYR A 105 1.90 5.73 -20.01
N ALA A 106 1.18 6.73 -19.47
CA ALA A 106 -0.18 7.08 -19.86
C ALA A 106 -0.29 7.77 -21.23
N SER A 107 0.66 8.66 -21.58
CA SER A 107 0.76 9.27 -22.91
C SER A 107 2.22 9.34 -23.36
N GLU A 108 2.46 9.29 -24.68
CA GLU A 108 3.80 9.42 -25.28
C GLU A 108 4.46 10.77 -25.02
N SER A 109 3.66 11.81 -24.76
CA SER A 109 4.10 13.17 -24.45
C SER A 109 4.28 13.46 -22.95
N TYR A 110 4.04 12.50 -22.06
CA TYR A 110 4.07 12.76 -20.63
C TYR A 110 5.50 12.77 -20.11
N SER A 111 6.00 13.95 -19.72
CA SER A 111 7.28 14.10 -19.02
C SER A 111 7.21 13.42 -17.65
N VAL A 112 8.04 12.39 -17.44
CA VAL A 112 8.16 11.55 -16.24
C VAL A 112 8.61 12.36 -15.00
N GLU A 113 9.07 13.59 -15.18
CA GLU A 113 9.89 14.36 -14.22
C GLU A 113 9.15 14.91 -12.99
N THR A 114 7.81 14.87 -12.92
CA THR A 114 7.06 15.64 -11.91
C THR A 114 6.22 14.82 -10.93
N HIS A 115 6.68 13.64 -10.50
CA HIS A 115 6.06 12.98 -9.34
C HIS A 115 6.99 12.96 -8.13
N PRO A 116 6.58 13.51 -6.96
CA PRO A 116 7.42 13.54 -5.75
C PRO A 116 7.98 12.17 -5.36
N TYR A 117 7.16 11.12 -5.45
CA TYR A 117 7.58 9.75 -5.12
C TYR A 117 8.71 9.18 -6.00
N LEU A 118 8.97 9.73 -7.21
CA LEU A 118 10.13 9.30 -7.99
C LEU A 118 11.43 9.70 -7.30
N LYS A 119 11.48 10.87 -6.66
CA LYS A 119 12.65 11.32 -5.88
C LYS A 119 12.89 10.38 -4.69
N ASP A 120 11.83 9.91 -4.05
CA ASP A 120 11.95 8.94 -2.96
C ASP A 120 12.55 7.61 -3.45
N VAL A 121 12.16 7.15 -4.65
CA VAL A 121 12.73 5.94 -5.26
C VAL A 121 14.20 6.14 -5.61
N GLU A 122 14.56 7.30 -6.15
CA GLU A 122 15.97 7.65 -6.43
C GLU A 122 16.79 7.70 -5.15
N ALA A 123 16.26 8.29 -4.08
CA ALA A 123 16.91 8.31 -2.77
C ALA A 123 17.11 6.88 -2.22
N LYS A 124 16.13 5.99 -2.43
CA LYS A 124 16.22 4.56 -2.05
C LYS A 124 17.23 3.77 -2.89
N MET A 125 17.39 4.12 -4.17
CA MET A 125 18.43 3.55 -5.02
C MET A 125 19.82 4.04 -4.60
N ALA A 126 19.94 5.34 -4.29
CA ALA A 126 21.18 5.95 -3.82
C ALA A 126 21.61 5.44 -2.44
N SER A 127 20.65 5.17 -1.54
CA SER A 127 20.93 4.60 -0.22
C SER A 127 21.26 3.10 -0.25
N GLY A 128 21.09 2.43 -1.40
CA GLY A 128 21.27 0.99 -1.54
C GLY A 128 20.12 0.15 -1.00
N GLU A 129 19.00 0.74 -0.55
CA GLU A 129 17.78 0.00 -0.19
C GLU A 129 17.20 -0.74 -1.41
N LEU A 130 17.32 -0.13 -2.59
CA LEU A 130 16.96 -0.73 -3.88
C LEU A 130 18.22 -1.04 -4.68
N ALA A 131 18.30 -2.27 -5.19
CA ALA A 131 19.44 -2.72 -5.99
C ALA A 131 19.54 -1.93 -7.31
N THR A 132 20.74 -1.55 -7.70
CA THR A 132 21.04 -0.80 -8.93
C THR A 132 21.94 -1.61 -9.87
N GLY A 133 22.14 -1.12 -11.09
CA GLY A 133 23.08 -1.71 -12.05
C GLY A 133 22.55 -2.96 -12.79
N GLU A 134 23.39 -3.49 -13.67
CA GLU A 134 23.01 -4.55 -14.61
C GLU A 134 22.60 -5.86 -13.92
N GLU A 135 23.22 -6.19 -12.79
CA GLU A 135 22.92 -7.42 -12.06
C GLU A 135 21.50 -7.41 -11.50
N ALA A 136 21.04 -6.26 -10.99
CA ALA A 136 19.68 -6.06 -10.53
C ALA A 136 18.67 -6.28 -11.67
N ILE A 137 18.96 -5.72 -12.85
CA ILE A 137 18.15 -5.88 -14.07
C ILE A 137 18.09 -7.36 -14.47
N LYS A 138 19.24 -8.04 -14.56
CA LYS A 138 19.33 -9.47 -14.91
C LYS A 138 18.53 -10.33 -13.92
N LYS A 139 18.63 -10.05 -12.62
CA LYS A 139 17.87 -10.75 -11.56
C LYS A 139 16.36 -10.57 -11.73
N LEU A 140 15.90 -9.34 -11.98
CA LEU A 140 14.49 -9.04 -12.22
C LEU A 140 13.96 -9.75 -13.47
N ILE A 141 14.69 -9.70 -14.58
CA ILE A 141 14.32 -10.38 -15.82
C ILE A 141 14.19 -11.90 -15.61
N ARG A 142 15.17 -12.52 -14.95
CA ARG A 142 15.13 -13.97 -14.62
C ARG A 142 13.92 -14.31 -13.74
N SER A 143 13.65 -13.52 -12.71
CA SER A 143 12.51 -13.74 -11.81
C SER A 143 11.16 -13.63 -12.53
N SER A 144 11.07 -12.77 -13.55
CA SER A 144 9.86 -12.62 -14.35
C SER A 144 9.58 -13.83 -15.24
N LYS A 145 10.63 -14.47 -15.81
CA LYS A 145 10.49 -15.69 -16.62
C LYS A 145 9.96 -16.85 -15.77
N LYS A 146 10.55 -17.07 -14.60
CA LYS A 146 10.14 -18.14 -13.67
C LYS A 146 8.67 -18.06 -13.21
N LYS A 147 8.07 -16.86 -13.20
CA LYS A 147 6.65 -16.66 -12.85
C LYS A 147 5.66 -16.91 -14.00
N LEU A 148 6.15 -17.04 -15.24
CA LEU A 148 5.32 -17.33 -16.42
C LEU A 148 5.28 -18.82 -16.75
N ASP A 149 6.27 -19.58 -16.29
CA ASP A 149 6.42 -21.02 -16.56
C ASP A 149 5.76 -21.93 -15.50
N ASN A 150 5.14 -21.34 -14.48
CA ASN A 150 4.35 -21.99 -13.41
C ASN A 150 2.92 -21.45 -13.42
#